data_AF-A0A0P1ID76-F1
#
_entry.id   AF-A0A0P1ID76-F1
#
_cell.length_a   1.000
_cell.length_b   1.000
_cell.length_c   1.000
_cell.angle_alpha   90.00
_cell.angle_beta   90.00
_cell.angle_gamma   90.00
#
_symmetry.space_group_name_H-M   'P 1'
#
loop_
_entity.id
_entity.type
_entity.pdbx_description
1 polymer ?
#
loop_
_entity_poly.entity_id
_entity_poly.type
_entity_poly.pdbx_seq_one_letter_code
_entity_poly.pdbx_strand_id
1 'polypeptide(L)'
;MQNSYCTIASLNWSDTFGSARVPISTKDWSFLGGTDHPKQPATSLNMISHDELKQKQRHLREGFPEDIGLRIHRAISWVGRAEKEKQDYDAAFIFLWIAFNSAYAGEAEGDAERSLGERQQFIDLIDRLVERDADGRLYTAVWDRFRGPIATLMENRFVYRPFWLNQNGIPGNENWAKRFKSSAERFVRSMADKDTAYVLREVFDRLYMLRCQMMHGGTTWNSKVNRQQVRDGAQILQTLLPVMLDIMMDNPEDDWGRPFYPVVTVPAARGSAGQRRI
;
A
#
# COMPACT_ATOMS: atom_id res chain seq x y z
N MET A 1 -9.07 -15.63 16.20
CA MET A 1 -7.71 -15.09 16.42
C MET A 1 -7.39 -14.17 15.25
N GLN A 2 -7.68 -12.87 15.39
CA GLN A 2 -7.70 -11.90 14.29
C GLN A 2 -6.96 -10.63 14.77
N ASN A 3 -5.81 -10.35 14.16
CA ASN A 3 -5.03 -9.11 14.13
C ASN A 3 -4.89 -8.28 15.43
N SER A 4 -3.71 -8.31 16.04
CA SER A 4 -3.30 -7.30 17.04
C SER A 4 -3.13 -5.89 16.44
N TYR A 5 -3.15 -5.73 15.11
CA TYR A 5 -3.27 -4.43 14.43
C TYR A 5 -4.71 -3.99 14.11
N CYS A 6 -5.68 -4.90 14.20
CA CYS A 6 -7.07 -4.67 13.82
C CYS A 6 -8.05 -4.77 14.99
N THR A 7 -7.55 -4.57 16.20
CA THR A 7 -8.33 -4.47 17.45
C THR A 7 -9.34 -3.30 17.44
N ILE A 8 -9.29 -2.42 16.43
CA ILE A 8 -10.21 -1.30 16.23
C ILE A 8 -11.55 -1.75 15.62
N ALA A 9 -11.58 -2.88 14.89
CA ALA A 9 -12.74 -3.33 14.13
C ALA A 9 -13.93 -3.85 14.98
N SER A 10 -13.72 -4.11 16.27
CA SER A 10 -14.71 -4.72 17.16
C SER A 10 -15.43 -3.71 18.08
N LEU A 11 -15.25 -2.41 17.88
CA LEU A 11 -15.86 -1.36 18.72
C LEU A 11 -16.91 -0.57 17.93
N ASN A 12 -18.05 -0.29 18.58
CA ASN A 12 -19.31 0.12 17.97
C ASN A 12 -19.24 1.52 17.29
N TRP A 13 -19.61 1.61 16.01
CA TRP A 13 -19.43 2.80 15.15
C TRP A 13 -20.71 3.61 14.94
N SER A 14 -21.35 4.07 16.01
CA SER A 14 -22.43 5.06 15.91
C SER A 14 -21.96 6.41 16.47
N ASP A 15 -22.04 7.44 15.62
CA ASP A 15 -22.16 8.86 16.01
C ASP A 15 -20.90 9.71 16.29
N THR A 16 -19.83 9.65 15.48
CA THR A 16 -18.80 10.72 15.53
C THR A 16 -18.21 11.12 14.16
N PHE A 17 -18.93 11.97 13.42
CA PHE A 17 -18.37 12.71 12.28
C PHE A 17 -18.40 14.22 12.53
N GLY A 18 -17.39 14.72 13.26
CA GLY A 18 -17.10 16.16 13.39
C GLY A 18 -16.09 16.67 12.35
N SER A 19 -16.10 17.98 12.07
CA SER A 19 -15.26 18.71 11.10
C SER A 19 -13.80 18.25 11.04
N ALA A 20 -13.35 17.80 9.86
CA ALA A 20 -12.11 17.07 9.58
C ALA A 20 -10.79 17.79 9.89
N ARG A 21 -10.77 19.10 10.14
CA ARG A 21 -9.52 19.86 10.24
C ARG A 21 -9.15 20.17 11.68
N VAL A 22 -8.06 19.57 12.16
CA VAL A 22 -7.24 20.23 13.18
C VAL A 22 -6.47 21.30 12.41
N PRO A 23 -6.58 22.60 12.74
CA PRO A 23 -5.89 23.65 11.99
C PRO A 23 -4.37 23.48 12.16
N ILE A 24 -3.73 22.93 11.14
CA ILE A 24 -2.28 23.01 10.94
C ILE A 24 -2.05 24.27 10.10
N SER A 25 -1.06 25.08 10.47
CA SER A 25 -0.77 26.36 9.82
C SER A 25 -0.52 26.16 8.32
N THR A 26 -1.31 26.80 7.47
CA THR A 26 -1.16 26.78 6.00
C THR A 26 0.18 27.37 5.52
N LYS A 27 0.91 28.10 6.38
CA LYS A 27 2.23 28.66 6.05
C LYS A 27 3.32 27.59 5.91
N ASP A 28 3.21 26.47 6.63
CA ASP A 28 4.23 25.41 6.64
C ASP A 28 4.23 24.60 5.32
N TRP A 29 3.14 24.70 4.55
CA TRP A 29 2.96 24.08 3.25
C TRP A 29 3.25 25.01 2.08
N SER A 30 3.75 26.24 2.29
CA SER A 30 4.12 27.13 1.19
C SER A 30 5.29 26.59 0.35
N PHE A 31 6.20 25.83 0.97
CA PHE A 31 7.26 25.10 0.25
C PHE A 31 6.69 23.98 -0.64
N LEU A 32 5.60 23.32 -0.18
CA LEU A 32 4.52 22.63 -0.94
C LEU A 32 4.11 23.15 -2.32
N GLY A 33 4.18 24.47 -2.50
CA GLY A 33 3.66 25.17 -3.68
C GLY A 33 4.71 26.00 -4.42
N GLY A 34 5.96 26.00 -3.95
CA GLY A 34 7.07 26.70 -4.58
C GLY A 34 7.55 25.98 -5.85
N THR A 35 7.73 26.74 -6.93
CA THR A 35 8.12 26.30 -8.28
C THR A 35 9.64 26.19 -8.50
N ASP A 36 10.47 26.43 -7.48
CA ASP A 36 11.92 26.47 -7.65
C ASP A 36 12.56 25.08 -7.48
N HIS A 37 12.46 24.30 -8.54
CA HIS A 37 13.39 23.21 -8.80
C HIS A 37 13.97 23.31 -10.21
N PRO A 38 15.26 22.96 -10.39
CA PRO A 38 15.82 22.81 -11.72
C PRO A 38 14.95 21.80 -12.46
N LYS A 39 14.44 22.20 -13.62
CA LYS A 39 13.72 21.30 -14.53
C LYS A 39 14.66 20.14 -14.86
N GLN A 40 14.56 19.03 -14.13
CA GLN A 40 14.87 17.75 -14.73
C GLN A 40 14.00 17.65 -15.98
N PRO A 41 14.52 17.13 -17.11
CA PRO A 41 13.70 17.00 -18.30
C PRO A 41 12.41 16.36 -17.87
N ALA A 42 11.28 16.98 -18.23
CA ALA A 42 9.96 16.45 -17.92
C ALA A 42 9.84 15.13 -18.66
N THR A 43 10.36 14.07 -18.07
CA THR A 43 10.06 12.71 -18.45
C THR A 43 8.61 12.59 -18.03
N SER A 44 7.70 12.86 -18.98
CA SER A 44 6.29 12.57 -18.81
C SER A 44 6.21 11.13 -18.32
N LEU A 45 5.95 10.96 -17.04
CA LEU A 45 5.90 9.64 -16.43
C LEU A 45 4.66 8.96 -17.01
N ASN A 46 4.86 8.16 -18.05
CA ASN A 46 3.82 7.29 -18.56
C ASN A 46 3.48 6.34 -17.42
N MET A 47 2.23 6.40 -16.96
CA MET A 47 1.74 5.45 -15.97
C MET A 47 1.95 4.05 -16.52
N ILE A 48 2.74 3.24 -15.82
CA ILE A 48 2.95 1.84 -16.20
C ILE A 48 1.61 1.13 -16.07
N SER A 49 1.06 0.73 -17.22
CA SER A 49 -0.20 0.01 -17.32
C SER A 49 -0.03 -1.46 -16.99
N HIS A 50 -1.13 -2.13 -16.66
CA HIS A 50 -1.20 -3.59 -16.55
C HIS A 50 -0.63 -4.28 -17.79
N ASP A 51 -0.93 -3.76 -18.98
CA ASP A 51 -0.50 -4.39 -20.22
C ASP A 51 1.02 -4.30 -20.39
N GLU A 52 1.64 -3.17 -20.04
CA GLU A 52 3.09 -3.01 -20.01
C GLU A 52 3.75 -3.93 -18.97
N LEU A 53 3.22 -3.98 -17.74
CA LEU A 53 3.71 -4.91 -16.70
C LEU A 53 3.61 -6.37 -17.17
N LYS A 54 2.49 -6.73 -17.78
CA LYS A 54 2.24 -8.10 -18.24
C LYS A 54 3.12 -8.49 -19.42
N GLN A 55 3.42 -7.55 -20.32
CA GLN A 55 4.38 -7.75 -21.41
C GLN A 55 5.79 -7.96 -20.85
N LYS A 56 6.25 -7.09 -19.94
CA LYS A 56 7.54 -7.23 -19.27
C LYS A 56 7.64 -8.56 -18.51
N GLN A 57 6.63 -8.92 -17.73
CA GLN A 57 6.56 -10.19 -17.02
C GLN A 57 6.68 -11.39 -17.96
N ARG A 58 5.97 -11.39 -19.10
CA ARG A 58 6.05 -12.49 -20.08
C ARG A 58 7.44 -12.62 -20.68
N HIS A 59 8.13 -11.51 -20.88
CA HIS A 59 9.49 -11.48 -21.43
C HIS A 59 10.52 -12.01 -20.43
N LEU A 60 10.39 -11.67 -19.14
CA LEU A 60 11.38 -11.98 -18.11
C LEU A 60 11.11 -13.26 -17.32
N ARG A 61 9.86 -13.76 -17.30
CA ARG A 61 9.42 -14.82 -16.36
C ARG A 61 10.20 -16.12 -16.38
N GLU A 62 10.85 -16.46 -17.50
CA GLU A 62 11.63 -17.71 -17.58
C GLU A 62 12.88 -17.67 -16.69
N GLY A 63 13.38 -16.46 -16.37
CA GLY A 63 14.51 -16.26 -15.47
C GLY A 63 14.13 -15.99 -14.00
N PHE A 64 12.85 -15.93 -13.65
CA PHE A 64 12.43 -15.62 -12.28
C PHE A 64 12.57 -16.85 -11.36
N PRO A 65 13.14 -16.67 -10.15
CA PRO A 65 12.92 -17.61 -9.06
C PRO A 65 11.42 -17.85 -8.83
N GLU A 66 11.07 -19.05 -8.37
CA GLU A 66 9.67 -19.48 -8.24
C GLU A 66 8.82 -18.51 -7.38
N ASP A 67 9.36 -18.11 -6.24
CA ASP A 67 8.68 -17.26 -5.26
C ASP A 67 8.34 -15.87 -5.83
N ILE A 68 9.31 -15.17 -6.42
CA ILE A 68 9.05 -13.86 -7.05
C ILE A 68 8.17 -14.02 -8.28
N GLY A 69 8.36 -15.08 -9.08
CA GLY A 69 7.52 -15.37 -10.23
C GLY A 69 6.04 -15.48 -9.85
N LEU A 70 5.73 -16.17 -8.75
CA LEU A 70 4.37 -16.29 -8.23
C LEU A 70 3.81 -14.96 -7.69
N ARG A 71 4.61 -14.18 -6.95
CA ARG A 71 4.22 -12.86 -6.42
C ARG A 71 3.85 -11.90 -7.53
N ILE A 72 4.75 -11.72 -8.49
CA ILE A 72 4.58 -10.81 -9.63
C ILE A 72 3.38 -11.23 -10.47
N HIS A 73 3.23 -12.53 -10.75
CA HIS A 73 2.08 -13.03 -11.50
C HIS A 73 0.74 -12.67 -10.83
N ARG A 74 0.61 -12.93 -9.52
CA ARG A 74 -0.61 -12.63 -8.76
C ARG A 74 -0.86 -11.13 -8.65
N ALA A 75 0.18 -10.35 -8.35
CA ALA A 75 0.07 -8.91 -8.21
C ALA A 75 -0.40 -8.26 -9.51
N ILE A 76 0.24 -8.57 -10.64
CA ILE A 76 -0.15 -8.04 -11.97
C ILE A 76 -1.60 -8.43 -12.31
N SER A 77 -2.02 -9.66 -12.00
CA SER A 77 -3.41 -10.07 -12.22
C SER A 77 -4.42 -9.17 -11.50
N TRP A 78 -4.15 -8.81 -10.25
CA TRP A 78 -5.01 -7.93 -9.46
C TRP A 78 -4.92 -6.46 -9.88
N VAL A 79 -3.74 -5.98 -10.30
CA VAL A 79 -3.59 -4.66 -10.95
C VAL A 79 -4.49 -4.57 -12.18
N GLY A 80 -4.47 -5.58 -13.06
CA GLY A 80 -5.34 -5.61 -14.25
C GLY A 80 -6.83 -5.64 -13.92
N ARG A 81 -7.23 -6.23 -12.79
CA ARG A 81 -8.62 -6.16 -12.34
C ARG A 81 -8.98 -4.77 -11.84
N ALA A 82 -8.10 -4.15 -11.04
CA ALA A 82 -8.28 -2.80 -10.51
C ALA A 82 -8.37 -1.75 -11.62
N GLU A 83 -7.56 -1.87 -12.68
CA GLU A 83 -7.59 -0.92 -13.79
C GLU A 83 -8.93 -0.86 -14.52
N LYS A 84 -9.72 -1.93 -14.49
CA LYS A 84 -11.07 -1.96 -15.09
C LYS A 84 -12.10 -1.20 -14.25
N GLU A 85 -11.81 -0.93 -12.98
CA GLU A 85 -12.68 -0.16 -12.09
C GLU A 85 -12.51 1.34 -12.30
N LYS A 86 -13.20 1.88 -13.33
CA LYS A 86 -13.10 3.30 -13.67
C LYS A 86 -13.96 4.22 -12.79
N GLN A 87 -14.99 3.67 -12.16
CA GLN A 87 -16.01 4.45 -11.42
C GLN A 87 -16.16 3.99 -9.97
N ASP A 88 -15.78 2.75 -9.64
CA ASP A 88 -15.85 2.22 -8.27
C ASP A 88 -14.45 2.26 -7.62
N TYR A 89 -14.14 3.38 -6.97
CA TYR A 89 -12.87 3.55 -6.26
C TYR A 89 -12.75 2.64 -5.04
N ASP A 90 -13.86 2.22 -4.44
CA ASP A 90 -13.87 1.28 -3.32
C ASP A 90 -13.37 -0.09 -3.81
N ALA A 91 -13.93 -0.58 -4.91
CA ALA A 91 -13.48 -1.82 -5.56
C ALA A 91 -12.04 -1.72 -6.06
N ALA A 92 -11.68 -0.61 -6.72
CA ALA A 92 -10.32 -0.36 -7.20
C ALA A 92 -9.29 -0.43 -6.06
N PHE A 93 -9.56 0.26 -4.95
CA PHE A 93 -8.70 0.25 -3.77
C PHE A 93 -8.54 -1.16 -3.20
N ILE A 94 -9.63 -1.91 -3.04
CA ILE A 94 -9.58 -3.29 -2.53
C ILE A 94 -8.73 -4.17 -3.45
N PHE A 95 -8.93 -4.12 -4.76
CA PHE A 95 -8.14 -4.92 -5.71
C PHE A 95 -6.66 -4.52 -5.72
N LEU A 96 -6.35 -3.23 -5.63
CA LEU A 96 -4.97 -2.75 -5.51
C LEU A 96 -4.33 -3.19 -4.20
N TRP A 97 -5.08 -3.22 -3.10
CA TRP A 97 -4.57 -3.73 -1.83
C TRP A 97 -4.30 -5.24 -1.88
N ILE A 98 -5.14 -6.01 -2.57
CA ILE A 98 -4.89 -7.43 -2.81
C ILE A 98 -3.65 -7.63 -3.70
N ALA A 99 -3.47 -6.79 -4.72
CA ALA A 99 -2.28 -6.79 -5.56
C ALA A 99 -1.02 -6.49 -4.74
N PHE A 100 -1.07 -5.47 -3.89
CA PHE A 100 0.02 -5.14 -2.96
C PHE A 100 0.34 -6.30 -2.02
N ASN A 101 -0.67 -6.89 -1.36
CA ASN A 101 -0.49 -8.08 -0.52
C ASN A 101 0.13 -9.24 -1.31
N SER A 102 -0.22 -9.42 -2.58
CA SER A 102 0.37 -10.47 -3.43
C SER A 102 1.86 -10.25 -3.69
N ALA A 103 2.28 -8.98 -3.80
CA ALA A 103 3.67 -8.60 -3.99
C ALA A 103 4.49 -8.78 -2.71
N TYR A 104 3.96 -8.40 -1.54
CA TYR A 104 4.78 -8.33 -0.32
C TYR A 104 4.48 -9.36 0.77
N ALA A 105 3.26 -9.91 0.89
CA ALA A 105 2.88 -10.69 2.07
C ALA A 105 3.76 -11.94 2.20
N GLY A 106 4.47 -12.07 3.32
CA GLY A 106 5.39 -13.16 3.62
C GLY A 106 4.83 -14.15 4.64
N GLU A 107 5.53 -15.28 4.80
CA GLU A 107 5.40 -16.16 5.95
C GLU A 107 5.81 -15.39 7.22
N ALA A 108 4.96 -15.38 8.24
CA ALA A 108 5.27 -14.82 9.56
C ALA A 108 4.98 -15.88 10.60
N GLU A 109 5.98 -16.24 11.40
CA GLU A 109 5.89 -17.21 12.48
C GLU A 109 5.15 -16.60 13.69
N GLY A 110 4.13 -17.29 14.21
CA GLY A 110 3.45 -17.00 15.49
C GLY A 110 2.57 -15.74 15.58
N ASP A 111 1.39 -15.81 16.23
CA ASP A 111 0.37 -14.73 16.18
C ASP A 111 0.76 -13.38 16.83
N ALA A 112 1.63 -13.36 17.85
CA ALA A 112 2.06 -12.12 18.52
C ALA A 112 3.31 -11.50 17.89
N GLU A 113 4.30 -12.33 17.52
CA GLU A 113 5.48 -11.92 16.74
C GLU A 113 5.10 -11.47 15.33
N ARG A 114 4.03 -12.03 14.76
CA ARG A 114 3.47 -11.65 13.46
C ARG A 114 3.18 -10.17 13.32
N SER A 115 2.71 -9.49 14.37
CA SER A 115 2.44 -8.06 14.27
C SER A 115 3.75 -7.26 14.14
N LEU A 116 4.68 -7.41 15.08
CA LEU A 116 5.96 -6.71 15.00
C LEU A 116 6.75 -7.09 13.73
N GLY A 117 6.68 -8.35 13.31
CA GLY A 117 7.26 -8.87 12.07
C GLY A 117 6.65 -8.25 10.81
N GLU A 118 5.32 -8.16 10.69
CA GLU A 118 4.65 -7.56 9.53
C GLU A 118 5.05 -6.09 9.32
N ARG A 119 5.23 -5.34 10.41
CA ARG A 119 5.70 -3.95 10.33
C ARG A 119 7.15 -3.87 9.86
N GLN A 120 8.03 -4.72 10.39
CA GLN A 120 9.44 -4.71 9.99
C GLN A 120 9.60 -5.16 8.53
N GLN A 121 8.92 -6.24 8.12
CA GLN A 121 8.90 -6.73 6.73
C GLN A 121 8.44 -5.63 5.76
N PHE A 122 7.43 -4.84 6.15
CA PHE A 122 6.98 -3.72 5.34
C PHE A 122 8.05 -2.62 5.23
N ILE A 123 8.75 -2.29 6.32
CA ILE A 123 9.85 -1.32 6.30
C ILE A 123 10.97 -1.80 5.37
N ASP A 124 11.39 -3.06 5.53
CA ASP A 124 12.47 -3.66 4.75
C ASP A 124 12.13 -3.71 3.25
N LEU A 125 10.87 -4.00 2.91
CA LEU A 125 10.38 -3.94 1.53
C LEU A 125 10.56 -2.53 0.94
N ILE A 126 10.08 -1.50 1.65
CA ILE A 126 10.14 -0.12 1.15
C ILE A 126 11.58 0.34 1.00
N ASP A 127 12.44 0.05 1.98
CA ASP A 127 13.85 0.41 1.93
C ASP A 127 14.54 -0.27 0.73
N ARG A 128 14.30 -1.57 0.52
CA ARG A 128 14.84 -2.31 -0.63
C ARG A 128 14.34 -1.75 -1.96
N LEU A 129 13.05 -1.47 -2.09
CA LEU A 129 12.49 -0.88 -3.30
C LEU A 129 13.14 0.46 -3.65
N VAL A 130 13.39 1.31 -2.65
CA VAL A 130 14.06 2.60 -2.85
C VAL A 130 15.54 2.41 -3.16
N GLU A 131 16.22 1.47 -2.53
CA GLU A 131 17.62 1.13 -2.83
C GLU A 131 17.81 0.63 -4.26
N ARG A 132 16.85 -0.15 -4.78
CA ARG A 132 16.87 -0.69 -6.15
C ARG A 132 16.30 0.25 -7.22
N ASP A 133 15.74 1.39 -6.84
CA ASP A 133 15.17 2.37 -7.77
C ASP A 133 16.22 3.38 -8.25
N ALA A 134 17.23 2.90 -8.99
CA ALA A 134 18.33 3.72 -9.48
C ALA A 134 17.88 4.93 -10.32
N ASP A 135 16.75 4.79 -11.03
CA ASP A 135 16.17 5.83 -11.89
C ASP A 135 15.26 6.81 -11.12
N GLY A 136 15.05 6.61 -9.82
CA GLY A 136 14.21 7.47 -8.98
C GLY A 136 12.73 7.51 -9.40
N ARG A 137 12.20 6.41 -9.96
CA ARG A 137 10.82 6.29 -10.43
C ARG A 137 9.81 6.48 -9.30
N LEU A 138 10.07 5.94 -8.11
CA LEU A 138 9.23 6.08 -6.91
C LEU A 138 9.22 7.52 -6.40
N TYR A 139 10.39 8.17 -6.33
CA TYR A 139 10.48 9.58 -5.98
C TYR A 139 9.65 10.42 -6.95
N THR A 140 9.83 10.20 -8.24
CA THR A 140 9.14 10.98 -9.29
C THR A 140 7.63 10.72 -9.24
N ALA A 141 7.19 9.47 -9.03
CA ALA A 141 5.78 9.14 -8.86
C ALA A 141 5.15 9.87 -7.66
N VAL A 142 5.84 9.93 -6.52
CA VAL A 142 5.38 10.65 -5.33
C VAL A 142 5.36 12.17 -5.58
N TRP A 143 6.45 12.72 -6.12
CA TRP A 143 6.69 14.16 -6.17
C TRP A 143 5.91 14.86 -7.28
N ASP A 144 5.98 14.34 -8.50
CA ASP A 144 5.44 15.03 -9.68
C ASP A 144 3.94 14.80 -9.83
N ARG A 145 3.44 13.66 -9.36
CA ARG A 145 2.04 13.27 -9.58
C ARG A 145 1.13 13.46 -8.37
N PHE A 146 1.63 13.21 -7.15
CA PHE A 146 0.76 13.08 -5.98
C PHE A 146 1.03 14.06 -4.84
N ARG A 147 1.83 15.11 -5.07
CA ARG A 147 2.08 16.14 -4.04
C ARG A 147 0.82 16.62 -3.33
N GLY A 148 -0.26 16.91 -4.08
CA GLY A 148 -1.56 17.33 -3.53
C GLY A 148 -2.33 16.22 -2.82
N PRO A 149 -2.65 15.09 -3.49
CA PRO A 149 -3.38 13.98 -2.87
C PRO A 149 -2.66 13.38 -1.65
N ILE A 150 -1.34 13.24 -1.69
CA ILE A 150 -0.56 12.76 -0.54
C ILE A 150 -0.59 13.77 0.61
N ALA A 151 -0.44 15.08 0.33
CA ALA A 151 -0.58 16.09 1.39
C ALA A 151 -1.98 16.03 2.03
N THR A 152 -3.03 15.88 1.22
CA THR A 152 -4.41 15.72 1.71
C THR A 152 -4.58 14.47 2.56
N LEU A 153 -3.94 13.35 2.16
CA LEU A 153 -3.92 12.12 2.92
C LEU A 153 -3.20 12.28 4.28
N MET A 154 -2.09 13.02 4.31
CA MET A 154 -1.33 13.28 5.53
C MET A 154 -2.07 14.20 6.51
N GLU A 155 -2.90 15.11 6.00
CA GLU A 155 -3.77 16.00 6.79
C GLU A 155 -5.09 15.34 7.23
N ASN A 156 -5.38 14.14 6.76
CA ASN A 156 -6.59 13.43 7.12
C ASN A 156 -6.42 12.58 8.40
N ARG A 157 -6.88 13.11 9.53
CA ARG A 157 -6.89 12.37 10.81
C ARG A 157 -7.72 11.08 10.78
N PHE A 158 -8.69 10.94 9.87
CA PHE A 158 -9.51 9.71 9.76
C PHE A 158 -8.74 8.54 9.16
N VAL A 159 -7.54 8.74 8.63
CA VAL A 159 -6.62 7.65 8.27
C VAL A 159 -5.40 7.61 9.21
N TYR A 160 -5.47 8.28 10.35
CA TYR A 160 -4.43 8.29 11.38
C TYR A 160 -4.80 7.35 12.52
N ARG A 161 -4.03 6.26 12.71
CA ARG A 161 -4.35 5.24 13.72
C ARG A 161 -4.50 5.78 15.15
N PRO A 162 -3.60 6.64 15.69
CA PRO A 162 -3.76 7.16 17.05
C PRO A 162 -5.03 7.97 17.28
N PHE A 163 -5.59 8.62 16.25
CA PHE A 163 -6.89 9.30 16.36
C PHE A 163 -8.01 8.30 16.70
N TRP A 164 -8.06 7.16 16.00
CA TRP A 164 -9.07 6.12 16.25
C TRP A 164 -8.86 5.40 17.57
N LEU A 165 -7.61 5.14 17.96
CA LEU A 165 -7.33 4.56 19.26
C LEU A 165 -7.84 5.46 20.40
N ASN A 166 -7.65 6.77 20.28
CA ASN A 166 -8.20 7.72 21.24
C ASN A 166 -9.73 7.74 21.23
N GLN A 167 -10.35 7.76 20.04
CA GLN A 167 -11.82 7.73 19.91
C GLN A 167 -12.44 6.48 20.55
N ASN A 168 -11.71 5.37 20.53
CA ASN A 168 -12.10 4.09 21.12
C ASN A 168 -11.70 3.95 22.60
N GLY A 169 -11.19 5.01 23.24
CA GLY A 169 -10.83 4.99 24.65
C GLY A 169 -9.61 4.13 24.99
N ILE A 170 -8.74 3.82 24.02
CA ILE A 170 -7.51 3.07 24.26
C ILE A 170 -6.47 4.00 24.93
N PRO A 171 -6.05 3.71 26.18
CA PRO A 171 -5.14 4.59 26.93
C PRO A 171 -3.82 4.85 26.20
N GLY A 172 -3.22 6.01 26.44
CA GLY A 172 -1.93 6.42 25.87
C GLY A 172 -2.02 7.05 24.48
N ASN A 173 -3.23 7.39 24.02
CA ASN A 173 -3.48 8.05 22.74
C ASN A 173 -4.09 9.45 22.89
N GLU A 174 -4.17 9.97 24.11
CA GLU A 174 -4.74 11.29 24.43
C GLU A 174 -3.97 12.42 23.73
N ASN A 175 -2.67 12.21 23.49
CA ASN A 175 -1.79 13.14 22.79
C ASN A 175 -1.78 12.98 21.26
N TRP A 176 -2.74 12.26 20.67
CA TRP A 176 -2.77 11.97 19.22
C TRP A 176 -2.68 13.23 18.37
N ALA A 177 -3.33 14.34 18.76
CA ALA A 177 -3.34 15.57 17.97
C ALA A 177 -1.94 16.19 17.86
N LYS A 178 -1.15 16.15 18.94
CA LYS A 178 0.25 16.59 18.93
C LYS A 178 1.09 15.69 18.03
N ARG A 179 0.94 14.37 18.16
CA ARG A 179 1.66 13.38 17.34
C ARG A 179 1.30 13.48 15.86
N PHE A 180 0.04 13.78 15.55
CA PHE A 180 -0.45 14.01 14.20
C PHE A 180 0.22 15.22 13.56
N LYS A 181 0.27 16.35 14.28
CA LYS A 181 0.98 17.55 13.81
C LYS A 181 2.46 17.27 13.57
N SER A 182 3.15 16.62 14.51
CA SER A 182 4.57 16.28 14.36
C SER A 182 4.83 15.30 13.21
N SER A 183 3.91 14.38 12.92
CA SER A 183 3.99 13.48 11.77
C SER A 183 3.84 14.24 10.45
N ALA A 184 2.89 15.18 10.35
CA ALA A 184 2.76 16.05 9.18
C ALA A 184 4.01 16.95 8.96
N GLU A 185 4.54 17.57 10.03
CA GLU A 185 5.76 18.40 9.96
C GLU A 185 7.00 17.57 9.56
N ARG A 186 7.09 16.32 10.00
CA ARG A 186 8.17 15.41 9.60
C ARG A 186 8.02 14.99 8.14
N PHE A 187 6.80 14.70 7.70
CA PHE A 187 6.50 14.37 6.31
C PHE A 187 6.96 15.50 5.36
N VAL A 188 6.65 16.77 5.68
CA VAL A 188 7.09 17.92 4.87
C VAL A 188 8.61 18.01 4.78
N ARG A 189 9.32 17.79 5.89
CA ARG A 189 10.79 17.79 5.89
C ARG A 189 11.36 16.65 5.06
N SER A 190 10.87 15.43 5.23
CA SER A 190 11.30 14.28 4.42
C SER A 190 11.03 14.47 2.93
N MET A 191 9.95 15.16 2.58
CA MET A 191 9.68 15.60 1.22
C MET A 191 10.79 16.55 0.71
N ALA A 192 11.20 17.54 1.50
CA ALA A 192 12.29 18.47 1.14
C ALA A 192 13.66 17.77 1.04
N ASP A 193 13.94 16.85 1.95
CA ASP A 193 15.18 16.09 2.04
C ASP A 193 15.26 14.94 1.01
N LYS A 194 14.20 14.73 0.22
CA LYS A 194 14.04 13.62 -0.73
C LYS A 194 14.16 12.23 -0.10
N ASP A 195 13.77 12.11 1.17
CA ASP A 195 13.69 10.85 1.90
C ASP A 195 12.47 10.04 1.44
N THR A 196 12.60 9.44 0.25
CA THR A 196 11.55 8.70 -0.44
C THR A 196 11.05 7.51 0.39
N ALA A 197 11.98 6.82 1.07
CA ALA A 197 11.62 5.68 1.91
C ALA A 197 10.73 6.10 3.09
N TYR A 198 11.06 7.20 3.79
CA TYR A 198 10.19 7.70 4.86
C TYR A 198 8.82 8.13 4.34
N VAL A 199 8.79 8.85 3.22
CA VAL A 199 7.55 9.30 2.60
C VAL A 199 6.64 8.12 2.25
N LEU A 200 7.19 7.09 1.59
CA LEU A 200 6.43 5.88 1.24
C LEU A 200 5.92 5.16 2.49
N ARG A 201 6.75 5.02 3.54
CA ARG A 201 6.31 4.40 4.80
C ARG A 201 5.12 5.13 5.44
N GLU A 202 5.16 6.45 5.50
CA GLU A 202 4.03 7.23 6.06
C GLU A 202 2.77 7.13 5.17
N VAL A 203 2.93 7.18 3.84
CA VAL A 203 1.82 7.00 2.90
C VAL A 203 1.13 5.66 3.11
N PHE A 204 1.89 4.57 3.10
CA PHE A 204 1.33 3.22 3.28
C PHE A 204 0.79 2.98 4.69
N ASP A 205 1.33 3.61 5.74
CA ASP A 205 0.74 3.57 7.09
C ASP A 205 -0.69 4.15 7.09
N ARG A 206 -0.92 5.27 6.39
CA ARG A 206 -2.27 5.84 6.20
C ARG A 206 -3.17 4.94 5.36
N LEU A 207 -2.65 4.38 4.27
CA LEU A 207 -3.41 3.47 3.40
C LEU A 207 -3.77 2.16 4.13
N TYR A 208 -2.91 1.67 5.01
CA TYR A 208 -3.18 0.49 5.83
C TYR A 208 -4.35 0.73 6.79
N MET A 209 -4.43 1.92 7.40
CA MET A 209 -5.58 2.31 8.23
C MET A 209 -6.87 2.35 7.39
N LEU A 210 -6.81 2.94 6.20
CA LEU A 210 -7.95 2.97 5.27
C LEU A 210 -8.41 1.56 4.89
N ARG A 211 -7.47 0.66 4.57
CA ARG A 211 -7.78 -0.76 4.31
C ARG A 211 -8.43 -1.44 5.50
N CYS A 212 -7.93 -1.22 6.72
CA CYS A 212 -8.51 -1.79 7.91
C CYS A 212 -9.97 -1.35 8.08
N GLN A 213 -10.28 -0.07 7.83
CA GLN A 213 -11.66 0.41 7.87
C GLN A 213 -12.53 -0.32 6.84
N MET A 214 -12.07 -0.44 5.60
CA MET A 214 -12.87 -1.05 4.53
C MET A 214 -13.09 -2.55 4.73
N MET A 215 -12.01 -3.29 5.01
CA MET A 215 -12.06 -4.77 5.11
C MET A 215 -12.82 -5.27 6.32
N HIS A 216 -12.96 -4.45 7.35
CA HIS A 216 -13.68 -4.79 8.58
C HIS A 216 -15.06 -4.14 8.68
N GLY A 217 -15.57 -3.55 7.59
CA GLY A 217 -16.93 -3.00 7.55
C GLY A 217 -17.09 -1.65 8.25
N GLY A 218 -16.00 -0.97 8.60
CA GLY A 218 -15.99 0.41 9.12
C GLY A 218 -16.26 1.48 8.06
N THR A 219 -16.60 1.08 6.83
CA THR A 219 -16.99 1.98 5.73
C THR A 219 -18.24 1.47 5.04
N THR A 220 -19.11 2.37 4.63
CA THR A 220 -20.26 2.04 3.77
C THR A 220 -19.90 2.23 2.31
N TRP A 221 -20.06 1.18 1.51
CA TRP A 221 -19.83 1.22 0.07
C TRP A 221 -20.64 2.36 -0.57
N ASN A 222 -19.97 3.07 -1.47
CA ASN A 222 -20.53 4.16 -2.24
C ASN A 222 -21.12 5.33 -1.41
N SER A 223 -20.72 5.48 -0.14
CA SER A 223 -21.21 6.57 0.69
C SER A 223 -20.51 7.92 0.40
N LYS A 224 -21.04 9.00 0.99
CA LYS A 224 -20.46 10.36 0.89
C LYS A 224 -19.33 10.57 1.89
N VAL A 225 -19.43 9.96 3.06
CA VAL A 225 -18.45 10.06 4.15
C VAL A 225 -17.28 9.16 3.79
N ASN A 226 -16.04 9.68 3.79
CA ASN A 226 -14.79 9.00 3.37
C ASN A 226 -14.50 8.93 1.85
N ARG A 227 -15.35 9.46 0.98
CA ARG A 227 -15.16 9.24 -0.47
C ARG A 227 -13.82 9.75 -1.01
N GLN A 228 -13.38 10.90 -0.50
CA GLN A 228 -12.13 11.52 -0.93
C GLN A 228 -10.92 10.65 -0.57
N GLN A 229 -10.85 10.11 0.66
CA GLN A 229 -9.73 9.25 1.08
C GLN A 229 -9.67 7.93 0.31
N VAL A 230 -10.82 7.33 -0.01
CA VAL A 230 -10.85 6.10 -0.83
C VAL A 230 -10.36 6.38 -2.25
N ARG A 231 -10.84 7.47 -2.86
CA ARG A 231 -10.40 7.89 -4.20
C ARG A 231 -8.91 8.19 -4.24
N ASP A 232 -8.42 9.01 -3.33
CA ASP A 232 -7.00 9.40 -3.28
C ASP A 232 -6.13 8.18 -3.01
N GLY A 233 -6.54 7.31 -2.07
CA GLY A 233 -5.83 6.06 -1.77
C GLY A 233 -5.76 5.12 -2.98
N ALA A 234 -6.86 4.98 -3.72
CA ALA A 234 -6.90 4.17 -4.94
C ALA A 234 -5.96 4.73 -6.01
N GLN A 235 -5.95 6.04 -6.22
CA GLN A 235 -5.08 6.69 -7.22
C GLN A 235 -3.60 6.59 -6.85
N ILE A 236 -3.26 6.78 -5.57
CA ILE A 236 -1.90 6.61 -5.05
C ILE A 236 -1.42 5.18 -5.33
N LEU A 237 -2.20 4.17 -4.92
CA LEU A 237 -1.83 2.76 -5.17
C LEU A 237 -1.76 2.42 -6.65
N GLN A 238 -2.68 2.94 -7.47
CA GLN A 238 -2.71 2.70 -8.91
C GLN A 238 -1.45 3.23 -9.62
N THR A 239 -0.72 4.15 -8.99
CA THR A 239 0.53 4.66 -9.56
C THR A 239 1.76 4.08 -8.91
N LEU A 240 1.80 3.98 -7.59
CA LEU A 240 2.97 3.44 -6.89
C LEU A 240 3.14 1.95 -7.13
N LEU A 241 2.05 1.18 -7.12
CA LEU A 241 2.16 -0.28 -7.18
C LEU A 241 2.75 -0.78 -8.51
N PRO A 242 2.36 -0.28 -9.70
CA PRO A 242 3.03 -0.64 -10.94
C PRO A 242 4.53 -0.35 -10.92
N VAL A 243 4.95 0.79 -10.37
CA VAL A 243 6.38 1.14 -10.25
C VAL A 243 7.11 0.16 -9.33
N MET A 244 6.51 -0.22 -8.20
CA MET A 244 7.09 -1.22 -7.29
C MET A 244 7.26 -2.58 -7.98
N LEU A 245 6.23 -3.05 -8.70
CA LEU A 245 6.30 -4.31 -9.43
C LEU A 245 7.34 -4.27 -10.56
N ASP A 246 7.48 -3.13 -11.22
CA ASP A 246 8.46 -2.90 -12.26
C ASP A 246 9.90 -3.02 -11.72
N ILE A 247 10.18 -2.40 -10.56
CA ILE A 247 11.45 -2.49 -9.83
C ILE A 247 11.73 -3.93 -9.38
N MET A 248 10.73 -4.62 -8.82
CA MET A 248 10.89 -6.02 -8.40
C MET A 248 11.25 -6.93 -9.60
N MET A 249 10.63 -6.71 -10.76
CA MET A 249 10.96 -7.47 -11.97
C MET A 249 12.34 -7.14 -12.54
N ASP A 250 12.88 -5.94 -12.28
CA ASP A 250 14.25 -5.55 -12.65
C ASP A 250 15.31 -6.20 -11.74
N ASN A 251 14.93 -6.66 -10.54
CA ASN A 251 15.83 -7.20 -9.53
C ASN A 251 15.34 -8.57 -9.01
N PRO A 252 15.12 -9.57 -9.89
CA PRO A 252 14.48 -10.83 -9.49
C PRO A 252 15.30 -11.70 -8.53
N GLU A 253 16.61 -11.45 -8.43
CA GLU A 253 17.56 -12.16 -7.56
C GLU A 253 17.55 -11.69 -6.10
N ASP A 254 16.96 -10.53 -5.81
CA ASP A 254 16.80 -10.04 -4.44
C ASP A 254 15.81 -10.91 -3.64
N ASP A 255 15.96 -10.93 -2.32
CA ASP A 255 15.04 -11.66 -1.44
C ASP A 255 13.72 -10.91 -1.25
N TRP A 256 12.75 -11.16 -2.12
CA TRP A 256 11.38 -10.64 -2.01
C TRP A 256 10.48 -11.46 -1.06
N GLY A 257 11.08 -12.39 -0.30
CA GLY A 257 10.40 -13.25 0.66
C GLY A 257 9.52 -14.33 0.05
N ARG A 258 9.18 -15.34 0.85
CA ARG A 258 8.36 -16.48 0.41
C ARG A 258 6.86 -16.18 0.45
N PRO A 259 6.07 -16.48 -0.60
CA PRO A 259 4.61 -16.31 -0.59
C PRO A 259 3.95 -17.12 0.53
N PHE A 260 3.05 -16.50 1.30
CA PHE A 260 2.34 -17.19 2.40
C PHE A 260 1.49 -18.38 1.92
N TYR A 261 0.90 -18.28 0.72
CA TYR A 261 0.09 -19.34 0.12
C TYR A 261 0.74 -19.84 -1.17
N PRO A 262 1.74 -20.74 -1.10
CA PRO A 262 2.38 -21.29 -2.30
C PRO A 262 1.39 -22.18 -3.08
N VAL A 263 1.69 -22.45 -4.35
CA VAL A 263 0.91 -23.40 -5.14
C VAL A 263 1.26 -24.81 -4.69
N VAL A 264 0.28 -25.56 -4.19
CA VAL A 264 0.47 -26.97 -3.80
C VAL A 264 -0.03 -27.85 -4.93
N THR A 265 0.86 -28.59 -5.57
CA THR A 265 0.46 -29.66 -6.48
C THR A 265 -0.01 -30.86 -5.66
N VAL A 266 -1.30 -31.20 -5.74
CA VAL A 266 -1.80 -32.45 -5.16
C VAL A 266 -1.24 -33.60 -6.00
N PRO A 267 -0.52 -34.58 -5.41
CA PRO A 267 -0.04 -35.73 -6.16
C PRO A 267 -1.22 -36.46 -6.80
N ALA A 268 -1.12 -36.78 -8.08
CA ALA A 268 -2.15 -37.58 -8.76
C ALA A 268 -2.39 -38.87 -7.97
N ALA A 269 -3.63 -39.13 -7.59
CA ALA A 269 -4.01 -40.36 -6.91
C ALA A 269 -3.52 -41.53 -7.77
N ARG A 270 -2.67 -42.39 -7.20
CA ARG A 270 -2.22 -43.61 -7.88
C ARG A 270 -3.47 -44.39 -8.26
N GLY A 271 -3.75 -44.47 -9.56
CA GLY A 271 -4.89 -45.21 -10.09
C GLY A 271 -4.88 -46.62 -9.51
N SER A 272 -6.01 -47.03 -8.95
CA SER A 272 -6.27 -48.39 -8.52
C SER A 272 -5.91 -49.35 -9.65
N ALA A 273 -4.83 -50.12 -9.45
CA ALA A 273 -4.46 -51.21 -10.34
C ALA A 273 -5.67 -52.13 -10.51
N GLY A 274 -6.02 -52.36 -11.78
CA GLY A 274 -7.23 -53.05 -12.19
C GLY A 274 -7.39 -54.41 -11.53
N GLN A 275 -8.53 -54.60 -10.89
CA GLN A 275 -9.06 -55.91 -10.58
C GLN A 275 -9.57 -56.51 -11.89
N ARG A 276 -8.72 -57.28 -12.58
CA ARG A 276 -9.17 -58.16 -13.67
C ARG A 276 -10.05 -59.25 -13.06
N ARG A 277 -11.37 -59.13 -13.22
CA ARG A 277 -12.23 -60.26 -13.61
C ARG A 277 -12.03 -60.39 -15.13
N ILE A 278 -11.76 -61.53 -15.74
CA ILE A 278 -12.33 -62.88 -15.62
C ILE A 278 -11.17 -63.89 -15.79
#